data_AF-A0A5E6P018-F1
#
_entry.id   AF-A0A5E6P018-F1
#
_cell.length_a   1.000
_cell.length_b   1.000
_cell.length_c   1.000
_cell.angle_alpha   90.00
_cell.angle_beta   90.00
_cell.angle_gamma   90.00
#
_symmetry.space_group_name_H-M   'P 1'
#
loop_
_entity.id
_entity.type
_entity.pdbx_description
1 polymer ?
#
loop_
_entity_poly.entity_id
_entity_poly.type
_entity_poly.pdbx_seq_one_letter_code
_entity_poly.pdbx_strand_id
1 'polypeptide(L)' 'MDFSDYIVYVDESGDHGLVNIDTQYPIFVLAFCIFKKSDYLKTVQDFQEFKFNHFGHDIVILHENEIRKDKVFLRY' A
#
# COMPACT_ATOMS: atom_id res chain seq x y z
N MET A 1 26.87 -4.01 13.85
CA MET A 1 25.45 -4.35 14.08
C MET A 1 24.84 -4.48 12.72
N ASP A 2 24.43 -5.69 12.35
CA ASP A 2 23.79 -5.92 11.06
C ASP A 2 22.28 -5.69 11.21
N PHE A 3 21.69 -4.99 10.26
CA PHE A 3 20.25 -4.77 10.22
C PHE A 3 19.55 -6.00 9.66
N SER A 4 18.30 -6.26 10.09
CA SER A 4 17.47 -7.34 9.55
C SER A 4 17.27 -7.21 8.03
N ASP A 5 17.14 -8.33 7.32
CA ASP A 5 16.82 -8.37 5.88
C ASP A 5 15.36 -8.04 5.57
N TYR A 6 14.52 -7.85 6.59
CA TYR A 6 13.09 -7.61 6.45
C TYR A 6 12.70 -6.18 6.84
N ILE A 7 11.64 -5.68 6.21
CA ILE A 7 10.91 -4.47 6.58
C ILE A 7 9.48 -4.86 6.94
N VAL A 8 8.92 -4.19 7.95
CA VAL A 8 7.57 -4.47 8.46
C VAL A 8 6.78 -3.17 8.44
N TYR A 9 5.66 -3.17 7.73
CA TYR A 9 4.67 -2.11 7.78
C TYR A 9 3.55 -2.57 8.70
N VAL A 10 3.17 -1.71 9.64
CA VAL A 10 2.11 -1.97 10.60
C VAL A 10 1.00 -0.98 10.32
N ASP A 11 -0.21 -1.49 10.18
CA ASP A 11 -1.40 -0.68 10.00
C ASP A 11 -2.46 -1.07 11.03
N GLU A 12 -3.28 -0.11 11.42
CA GLU A 12 -4.30 -0.27 12.45
C GLU A 12 -5.70 -0.09 11.86
N SER A 13 -6.63 -0.92 12.30
CA SER A 13 -8.03 -0.84 11.94
C SER A 13 -8.91 -0.99 13.18
N GLY A 14 -9.81 -0.03 13.40
CA GLY A 14 -10.66 0.06 14.58
C GLY A 14 -10.61 1.46 15.21
N ASP A 15 -11.41 1.71 16.25
CA ASP A 15 -11.42 2.98 16.98
C ASP A 15 -10.25 3.06 17.99
N HIS A 16 -9.54 4.19 18.01
CA HIS A 16 -8.51 4.49 19.01
C HIS A 16 -9.10 4.89 20.38
N GLY A 17 -10.43 4.99 20.48
CA GLY A 17 -11.17 5.30 21.68
C GLY A 17 -11.09 4.22 22.75
N LEU A 18 -10.03 4.20 23.55
CA LEU A 18 -9.93 3.40 24.78
C LEU A 18 -11.00 3.73 25.85
N VAL A 19 -11.85 4.74 25.61
CA VAL A 19 -12.78 5.31 26.61
C VAL A 19 -14.25 5.00 26.30
N ASN A 20 -14.64 4.90 25.03
CA ASN A 20 -16.00 4.53 24.63
C ASN A 20 -15.89 3.51 23.50
N ILE A 21 -16.27 2.26 23.77
CA ILE A 21 -16.30 1.21 22.76
C ILE A 21 -17.44 1.53 21.79
N ASP A 22 -17.11 1.91 20.55
CA ASP A 22 -18.10 1.96 19.47
C ASP A 22 -18.59 0.53 19.19
N THR A 23 -19.90 0.31 19.37
CA THR A 23 -20.53 -0.99 19.11
C THR A 23 -20.52 -1.38 17.64
N GLN A 24 -20.26 -0.44 16.73
CA GLN A 24 -20.09 -0.70 15.30
C GLN A 24 -18.69 -1.21 14.93
N TYR A 25 -17.67 -0.91 15.76
CA TYR A 25 -16.27 -1.34 15.56
C TYR A 25 -15.67 -1.92 16.84
N PRO A 26 -16.15 -3.09 17.30
CA PRO A 26 -15.79 -3.64 18.61
C PRO A 26 -14.39 -4.27 18.69
N ILE A 27 -13.66 -4.35 17.57
CA ILE A 27 -12.38 -5.05 17.46
C ILE A 27 -11.33 -4.08 16.94
N PHE A 28 -10.25 -3.95 17.70
CA PHE A 28 -9.02 -3.32 17.27
C PHE A 28 -8.12 -4.36 16.60
N VAL A 29 -7.69 -4.10 15.37
CA VAL A 29 -6.87 -5.00 14.56
C VAL A 29 -5.56 -4.32 14.21
N LEU A 30 -4.46 -5.05 14.36
CA LEU A 30 -3.14 -4.67 13.82
C LEU A 30 -2.78 -5.60 12.68
N ALA A 31 -2.60 -5.04 11.49
CA ALA A 31 -2.13 -5.75 10.31
C ALA A 31 -0.61 -5.56 10.16
N PHE A 32 0.11 -6.67 10.00
CA PHE A 32 1.55 -6.68 9.79
C PHE A 32 1.87 -7.15 8.38
N CYS A 33 2.38 -6.24 7.55
CA CYS A 33 2.85 -6.53 6.20
C CYS A 33 4.38 -6.62 6.21
N ILE A 34 4.89 -7.86 6.09
CA ILE A 34 6.32 -8.16 6.21
C ILE A 34 6.89 -8.46 4.82
N PHE A 35 7.97 -7.77 4.46
CA PHE A 35 8.63 -7.94 3.18
C PHE A 35 10.13 -8.12 3.34
N LYS A 36 10.73 -8.98 2.52
CA LYS A 36 12.19 -9.01 2.37
C LYS A 36 12.63 -7.77 1.60
N LYS A 37 13.65 -7.07 2.08
CA LYS A 37 14.13 -5.80 1.51
C LYS A 37 14.49 -5.93 0.03
N SER A 38 15.12 -7.04 -0.37
CA SER A 38 15.47 -7.32 -1.77
C SER A 38 14.25 -7.36 -2.69
N ASP A 39 13.19 -8.01 -2.21
CA ASP A 39 12.01 -8.29 -3.01
C ASP A 39 11.15 -7.03 -3.11
N TYR A 40 11.02 -6.29 -2.02
CA TYR A 40 10.39 -4.97 -1.99
C TYR A 40 11.04 -3.99 -2.96
N LEU A 41 12.38 -3.90 -2.95
CA LEU A 41 13.12 -3.01 -3.86
C LEU A 41 12.88 -3.36 -5.32
N LYS A 42 12.87 -4.66 -5.65
CA LYS A 42 12.57 -5.11 -7.01
C LYS A 42 11.15 -4.73 -7.43
N THR A 43 10.16 -4.98 -6.58
CA THR A 43 8.76 -4.61 -6.88
C THR A 43 8.59 -3.10 -7.09
N VAL A 44 9.27 -2.26 -6.30
CA VAL A 44 9.25 -0.81 -6.49
C VAL A 44 9.86 -0.42 -7.85
N GLN A 45 10.96 -1.04 -8.26
CA GLN A 45 11.57 -0.80 -9.57
C GLN A 45 10.63 -1.19 -10.71
N ASP A 46 10.10 -2.42 -10.67
CA ASP A 46 9.17 -2.94 -11.69
C ASP A 46 7.94 -2.02 -11.82
N PHE A 47 7.43 -1.49 -10.70
CA PHE A 47 6.30 -0.58 -10.67
C PHE A 47 6.62 0.81 -11.24
N GLN A 48 7.81 1.35 -10.96
CA GLN A 48 8.24 2.62 -11.54
C GLN A 48 8.46 2.51 -13.04
N GLU A 49 9.11 1.43 -13.50
CA GLU A 49 9.28 1.15 -14.93
C GLU A 49 7.93 1.04 -15.64
N PHE A 50 6.96 0.33 -15.04
CA PHE A 50 5.59 0.31 -15.55
C PHE A 50 5.01 1.72 -15.74
N LYS A 51 5.18 2.61 -14.75
CA LYS A 51 4.65 3.99 -14.83
C LYS A 51 5.33 4.81 -15.91
N PHE A 52 6.65 4.74 -16.03
CA PHE A 52 7.37 5.43 -17.10
C PHE A 52 6.98 4.92 -18.49
N ASN A 53 6.84 3.60 -18.65
CA ASN A 53 6.49 2.99 -19.94
C ASN A 53 5.07 3.33 -20.41
N HIS A 54 4.12 3.54 -19.48
CA HIS A 54 2.72 3.82 -19.82
C HIS A 54 2.34 5.31 -19.77
N PHE A 55 2.93 6.11 -18.88
CA PHE A 55 2.57 7.50 -18.65
C PHE A 55 3.69 8.50 -18.98
N GLY A 56 4.91 8.02 -19.21
CA GLY A 56 6.09 8.88 -19.41
C GLY A 56 6.58 9.57 -18.14
N HIS A 57 5.94 9.36 -16.99
CA HIS A 57 6.31 9.94 -15.70
C HIS A 57 5.83 9.08 -14.52
N ASP A 58 6.40 9.31 -13.34
CA ASP A 58 6.08 8.59 -12.09
C ASP A 58 5.09 9.32 -11.17
N ILE A 59 4.61 10.49 -11.57
CA ILE A 59 3.68 11.30 -10.75
C ILE A 59 2.29 10.65 -10.61
N VAL A 60 1.90 9.75 -11.53
CA VAL A 60 0.58 9.12 -11.51
C VAL A 60 0.38 8.32 -10.22
N ILE A 61 -0.67 8.61 -9.47
CA ILE A 61 -1.06 7.79 -8.31
C ILE A 61 -2.11 6.80 -8.80
N LEU A 62 -1.84 5.50 -8.67
CA LEU A 62 -2.78 4.46 -9.08
C LEU A 62 -3.74 4.15 -7.93
N HIS A 63 -4.96 4.66 -8.01
CA HIS A 63 -5.99 4.36 -7.02
C HIS A 63 -6.70 3.04 -7.36
N GLU A 64 -6.95 2.19 -6.35
CA GLU A 64 -7.63 0.89 -6.53
C GLU A 64 -8.95 1.03 -7.30
N ASN A 65 -9.73 2.08 -6.99
CA ASN A 65 -10.99 2.38 -7.66
C ASN A 65 -10.85 2.65 -9.17
N GLU A 66 -9.70 3.18 -9.61
CA GLU A 66 -9.39 3.46 -11.01
C GLU A 66 -8.86 2.22 -11.74
N ILE A 67 -8.21 1.30 -11.01
CA ILE A 67 -7.75 0.02 -11.55
C ILE A 67 -8.92 -0.97 -11.70
N ARG A 68 -9.84 -1.02 -10.71
CA ARG A 68 -10.97 -1.96 -10.70
C ARG A 68 -12.13 -1.56 -11.60
N LYS A 69 -12.29 -0.27 -11.89
CA LYS A 69 -13.30 0.20 -12.84
C LYS A 69 -12.56 0.47 -14.13
N ASP A 70 -12.92 -0.23 -15.21
CA ASP A 70 -12.55 0.12 -16.59
C ASP A 70 -13.11 1.50 -16.99
N LYS A 71 -12.74 2.55 -16.25
CA LYS A 71 -12.96 3.92 -16.66
C LYS A 71 -11.88 4.21 -17.67
N VAL A 72 -12.33 4.53 -18.89
CA VAL A 72 -11.57 4.78 -20.12
C VAL A 72 -10.69 6.06 -20.01
N PHE A 73 -10.00 6.29 -18.90
CA PHE A 73 -9.22 7.51 -18.64
C PHE A 73 -7.70 7.30 -18.81
N LEU A 74 -7.24 6.06 -19.02
CA LEU A 74 -5.84 5.75 -19.32
C LEU A 74 -5.51 5.94 -20.83
N ARG A 75 -6.00 7.03 -21.42
CA ARG A 75 -5.78 7.33 -22.83
C ARG A 75 -5.40 8.80 -22.99
N TYR A 76 -4.13 9.08 -22.72
CA TYR A 76 -3.43 10.28 -23.19
C TYR A 76 -2.07 9.86 -23.69
#